data_AF-A0A914EZ00-F1
#
_entry.id   AF-A0A914EZ00-F1
#
_cell.length_a   1.000
_cell.length_b   1.000
_cell.length_c   1.000
_cell.angle_alpha   90.00
_cell.angle_beta   90.00
_cell.angle_gamma   90.00
#
_symmetry.space_group_name_H-M   'P 1'
#
loop_
_entity.id
_entity.type
_entity.pdbx_description
1 polymer ?
#
loop_
_entity_poly.entity_id
_entity_poly.type
_entity_poly.pdbx_seq_one_letter_code
_entity_poly.pdbx_strand_id
1 'polypeptide(L)'
;MLSARHSIAIVTRLASTVPSTGTTGIEHAIKSKEIGKNHKQDFKDYKCIDYLNYNIFSYYDIENDMKKFRVEQPSKDKADTLPSIKQ
;
A
#
# COMPACT_ATOMS: atom_id res chain seq x y z
N MET A 1 -12.11 45.40 -39.68
CA MET A 1 -12.16 44.21 -38.80
C MET A 1 -12.14 44.68 -37.35
N LEU A 2 -13.23 44.51 -36.60
CA LEU A 2 -13.18 44.34 -35.14
C LEU A 2 -14.50 43.67 -34.72
N SER A 3 -14.44 42.35 -34.50
CA SER A 3 -15.59 41.50 -34.17
C SER A 3 -15.84 41.54 -32.66
N ALA A 4 -17.04 41.96 -32.26
CA ALA A 4 -17.49 41.98 -30.88
C ALA A 4 -17.72 40.55 -30.37
N ARG A 5 -16.96 40.12 -29.36
CA ARG A 5 -17.15 38.84 -28.68
C ARG A 5 -18.04 39.04 -27.44
N HIS A 6 -19.33 38.76 -27.59
CA HIS A 6 -20.22 38.56 -26.44
C HIS A 6 -19.92 37.18 -25.85
N SER A 7 -19.55 37.13 -24.56
CA SER A 7 -19.34 35.88 -23.84
C SER A 7 -20.66 35.46 -23.18
N ILE A 8 -21.25 34.36 -23.63
CA ILE A 8 -22.44 33.75 -23.03
C ILE A 8 -21.97 32.85 -21.88
N ALA A 9 -22.29 33.20 -20.64
CA ALA A 9 -22.04 32.36 -19.48
C ALA A 9 -23.13 31.27 -19.38
N ILE A 10 -22.74 30.00 -19.57
CA ILE A 10 -23.62 28.85 -19.36
C ILE A 10 -23.61 28.49 -17.88
N VAL A 11 -24.73 28.71 -17.19
CA VAL A 11 -24.95 28.26 -15.81
C VAL A 11 -25.78 26.98 -15.84
N THR A 12 -25.14 25.82 -15.70
CA THR A 12 -25.83 24.53 -15.62
C THR A 12 -26.25 24.26 -14.17
N ARG A 13 -27.54 24.44 -13.85
CA ARG A 13 -28.11 24.00 -12.55
C ARG A 13 -28.59 22.55 -12.67
N LEU A 14 -27.86 21.61 -12.09
CA LEU A 14 -28.32 20.24 -11.86
C LEU A 14 -29.28 20.25 -10.65
N ALA A 15 -30.58 20.14 -10.90
CA ALA A 15 -31.57 19.94 -9.85
C ALA A 15 -31.60 18.46 -9.44
N SER A 16 -31.20 18.15 -8.20
CA SER A 16 -31.29 16.81 -7.62
C SER A 16 -32.64 16.60 -6.92
N THR A 17 -33.36 15.51 -7.23
CA THR A 17 -34.67 15.12 -6.67
C THR A 17 -34.60 14.45 -5.30
N VAL A 18 -33.58 14.78 -4.50
CA VAL A 18 -33.40 14.18 -3.19
C VAL A 18 -34.39 14.81 -2.19
N PRO A 19 -35.17 14.01 -1.43
CA PRO A 19 -36.08 14.55 -0.42
C PRO A 19 -35.29 15.36 0.61
N SER A 20 -35.72 16.60 0.87
CA SER A 20 -35.02 17.56 1.76
C SER A 20 -34.94 17.12 3.23
N THR A 21 -35.54 15.99 3.57
CA THR A 21 -35.68 15.45 4.92
C THR A 21 -34.95 14.12 5.12
N GLY A 22 -34.28 13.59 4.10
CA GLY A 22 -33.52 12.33 4.17
C GLY A 22 -32.01 12.56 4.20
N THR A 23 -31.32 11.91 5.13
CA THR A 23 -29.86 11.82 5.17
C THR A 23 -29.39 11.09 3.90
N THR A 24 -28.71 11.81 3.02
CA THR A 24 -28.31 11.35 1.68
C THR A 24 -27.08 10.45 1.69
N GLY A 25 -26.43 10.31 2.85
CA GLY A 25 -25.11 9.71 3.02
C GLY A 25 -23.97 10.63 2.60
N ILE A 26 -24.25 11.72 1.87
CA ILE A 26 -23.25 12.71 1.44
C ILE A 26 -22.68 13.43 2.67
N GLU A 27 -23.53 13.75 3.65
CA GLU A 27 -23.11 14.31 4.94
C GLU A 27 -22.13 13.40 5.69
N HIS A 28 -22.31 12.07 5.60
CA HIS A 28 -21.39 11.10 6.18
C HIS A 28 -20.06 11.07 5.42
N ALA A 29 -20.10 11.12 4.08
CA ALA A 29 -18.90 11.15 3.25
C ALA A 29 -18.09 12.46 3.45
N ILE A 30 -18.76 13.61 3.56
CA ILE A 30 -18.13 14.91 3.84
C ILE A 30 -17.47 14.87 5.22
N LYS A 31 -18.18 14.37 6.24
CA LYS A 31 -17.66 14.29 7.61
C LYS A 31 -16.49 13.31 7.73
N SER A 32 -16.56 12.15 7.08
CA SER A 32 -15.44 11.19 7.02
C SER A 32 -14.22 11.77 6.30
N LYS A 33 -14.43 12.56 5.23
CA LYS A 33 -13.34 13.27 4.52
C LYS A 33 -12.73 14.36 5.39
N GLU A 34 -13.53 15.09 6.16
CA GLU A 34 -13.08 16.12 7.10
C GLU A 34 -12.30 15.50 8.26
N ILE A 35 -12.81 14.42 8.84
CA ILE A 35 -12.13 13.64 9.89
C ILE A 35 -10.81 13.09 9.35
N GLY A 36 -10.80 12.45 8.17
CA GLY A 36 -9.59 11.87 7.57
C GLY A 36 -8.54 12.89 7.10
N LYS A 37 -8.93 14.15 6.86
CA LYS A 37 -7.97 15.25 6.65
C LYS A 37 -7.25 15.65 7.93
N ASN A 38 -7.96 15.62 9.05
CA ASN A 38 -7.46 16.09 10.35
C ASN A 38 -6.81 14.97 11.17
N HIS A 39 -7.25 13.72 10.99
CA HIS A 39 -6.67 12.52 11.57
C HIS A 39 -5.74 11.87 10.55
N LYS A 40 -4.46 12.25 10.60
CA LYS A 40 -3.42 11.45 9.95
C LYS A 40 -3.30 10.14 10.72
N GLN A 41 -3.39 9.02 10.02
CA GLN A 41 -3.13 7.71 10.60
C GLN A 41 -1.71 7.73 11.18
N ASP A 42 -1.58 7.49 12.49
CA ASP A 42 -0.27 7.30 13.09
C ASP A 42 0.24 5.94 12.61
N PHE A 43 1.34 5.92 11.88
CA PHE A 43 1.92 4.67 11.40
C PHE A 43 2.39 3.78 12.55
N LYS A 44 2.51 4.32 13.77
CA LYS A 44 2.71 3.54 15.00
C LYS A 44 1.56 2.58 15.30
N ASP A 45 0.34 2.88 14.84
CA ASP A 45 -0.83 2.00 15.00
C ASP A 45 -0.79 0.81 14.01
N TYR A 46 0.11 0.86 13.02
CA TYR A 46 0.29 -0.25 12.09
C TYR A 46 1.14 -1.34 12.74
N LYS A 47 0.54 -2.52 12.92
CA LYS A 47 1.13 -3.65 13.65
C LYS A 47 2.47 -4.15 13.11
N CYS A 48 2.80 -3.87 11.84
CA CYS A 48 4.01 -4.34 11.17
C CYS A 48 4.81 -3.18 10.56
N ILE A 49 5.18 -2.20 11.38
CA ILE A 49 6.02 -1.07 10.92
C ILE A 49 7.42 -1.52 10.47
N ASP A 50 7.92 -2.63 11.02
CA ASP A 50 9.27 -3.15 10.75
C ASP A 50 9.50 -3.49 9.27
N TYR A 51 8.44 -3.87 8.55
CA TYR A 51 8.51 -4.18 7.12
C TYR A 51 8.97 -2.98 6.28
N LEU A 52 8.67 -1.74 6.72
CA LEU A 52 9.09 -0.53 6.03
C LEU A 52 10.61 -0.27 6.15
N ASN A 53 11.27 -0.93 7.09
CA ASN A 53 12.69 -0.73 7.39
C ASN A 53 13.58 -1.86 6.83
N TYR A 54 13.02 -2.80 6.07
CA TYR A 54 13.79 -3.88 5.48
C TYR A 54 14.64 -3.39 4.31
N ASN A 55 15.89 -3.85 4.28
CA ASN A 55 16.81 -3.70 3.17
C ASN A 55 16.96 -5.03 2.42
N ILE A 56 17.66 -5.01 1.29
CA ILE A 56 17.85 -6.19 0.42
C ILE A 56 18.53 -7.36 1.17
N PHE A 57 19.30 -7.08 2.22
CA PHE A 57 20.06 -8.05 2.99
C PHE A 57 19.36 -8.51 4.27
N SER A 58 18.21 -7.92 4.65
CA SER A 58 17.56 -8.21 5.93
C SER A 58 17.22 -9.69 6.11
N TYR A 59 16.87 -10.37 5.01
CA TYR A 59 16.68 -11.82 5.02
C TYR A 59 17.98 -12.58 5.34
N TYR A 60 19.08 -12.19 4.68
CA TYR A 60 20.38 -12.85 4.85
C TYR A 60 20.92 -12.65 6.27
N ASP A 61 20.78 -11.44 6.81
CA ASP A 61 21.24 -11.11 8.16
C ASP A 61 20.50 -11.97 9.21
N ILE A 62 19.18 -12.09 9.07
CA ILE A 62 18.36 -12.98 9.92
C ILE A 62 18.78 -14.43 9.77
N GLU A 63 19.00 -14.93 8.54
CA GLU A 63 19.45 -16.30 8.30
C GLU A 63 20.81 -16.59 8.95
N ASN A 64 21.74 -15.63 8.88
CA ASN A 64 23.05 -15.74 9.49
C ASN A 64 22.97 -15.75 11.03
N ASP A 65 22.13 -14.90 11.62
CA ASP A 65 21.90 -14.87 13.07
C ASP A 65 21.23 -16.14 13.58
N MET A 66 20.28 -16.69 12.80
CA MET A 66 19.57 -17.92 13.13
C MET A 66 20.45 -19.17 13.00
N LYS A 67 21.49 -19.13 12.15
CA LYS A 67 22.36 -20.28 11.85
C LYS A 67 22.92 -20.97 13.10
N LYS A 68 23.29 -20.21 14.13
CA LYS A 68 23.87 -20.76 15.39
C LYS A 68 22.86 -21.55 16.24
N PHE A 69 21.57 -21.35 16.01
CA PHE A 69 20.50 -22.06 16.72
C PHE A 69 19.96 -23.25 15.92
N ARG A 70 20.38 -23.42 14.67
CA ARG A 70 19.94 -24.53 13.82
C ARG A 70 20.66 -25.82 14.22
N VAL A 71 19.92 -26.92 14.19
CA VAL A 71 20.49 -28.26 14.31
C VAL A 71 21.33 -28.61 13.07
N GLU A 72 22.28 -29.51 13.25
CA GLU A 72 23.07 -30.05 12.14
C GLU A 72 22.14 -30.64 11.08
N GLN A 73 22.48 -30.37 9.80
CA GLN A 73 21.73 -30.95 8.70
C GLN A 73 22.05 -32.44 8.60
N PRO A 74 21.06 -33.30 8.30
CA PRO A 74 21.34 -34.70 8.03
C PRO A 74 22.28 -34.80 6.82
N SER A 75 23.34 -35.58 6.94
CA SER A 75 24.23 -35.86 5.82
C SER A 75 23.99 -37.28 5.31
N LYS A 76 24.19 -37.44 4.00
CA LYS A 76 24.49 -38.76 3.44
C LYS A 76 25.98 -38.95 3.71
N ASP A 77 26.40 -40.06 4.33
CA ASP A 77 27.79 -40.34 4.74
C ASP A 77 28.85 -40.16 3.62
N LYS A 78 28.39 -40.02 2.37
CA LYS A 78 29.22 -39.80 1.18
C LYS A 78 28.88 -38.45 0.57
N ALA A 79 29.90 -37.63 0.39
CA ALA A 79 29.81 -36.42 -0.43
C ALA A 79 29.34 -36.77 -1.85
N ASP A 80 28.65 -35.84 -2.49
CA ASP A 80 28.23 -36.00 -3.88
C ASP A 80 29.45 -36.23 -4.78
N THR A 81 29.40 -37.31 -5.57
CA THR A 81 30.41 -37.57 -6.59
C THR A 81 30.30 -36.53 -7.68
N LEU A 82 31.42 -35.90 -8.06
CA LEU A 82 31.47 -34.99 -9.19
C LEU A 82 30.90 -35.68 -10.45
N PRO A 83 30.15 -34.95 -11.29
CA PRO A 83 29.59 -35.52 -12.52
C PRO A 83 30.73 -35.99 -13.44
N SER A 84 30.74 -37.29 -13.75
CA SER A 84 31.69 -37.87 -14.70
C SER A 84 31.17 -37.67 -16.12
N ILE A 85 31.76 -36.74 -16.87
CA ILE A 85 31.52 -36.62 -18.32
C ILE A 85 32.32 -37.74 -19.00
N LYS A 86 31.64 -38.75 -19.55
CA LYS A 86 32.29 -39.74 -20.43
C LYS A 86 32.61 -39.05 -21.75
N GLN A 87 33.90 -38.95 -22.08
CA GLN A 87 34.37 -38.60 -23.43
C GLN A 87 34.31 -39.82 -24.34
#